data_AF-A0A317ZAN6-F1
#
_entry.id   AF-A0A317ZAN6-F1
#
_cell.length_a   1.000
_cell.length_b   1.000
_cell.length_c   1.000
_cell.angle_alpha   90.00
_cell.angle_beta   90.00
_cell.angle_gamma   90.00
#
_symmetry.space_group_name_H-M   'P 1'
#
loop_
_entity.id
_entity.type
_entity.pdbx_description
1 polymer ?
#
loop_
_entity_poly.entity_id
_entity_poly.type
_entity_poly.pdbx_seq_one_letter_code
_entity_poly.pdbx_strand_id
1 'polypeptide(L)'
;MSDVSLKLSAKDIYEKDFEKTMVRGYRPQEVDAFLDDIIADYQKMSDLNNEVIKLSEENHKLKKEIEDLRIRVASSRPQDNKSFANQSSNQN
;
A
#
# COMPACT_ATOMS: atom_id res chain seq x y z
N MET A 1 -2.16 6.19 -6.82
CA MET A 1 -2.88 6.53 -5.58
C MET A 1 -2.76 8.02 -5.41
N SER A 2 -3.86 8.74 -5.15
CA SER A 2 -3.78 10.14 -4.76
C SER A 2 -2.94 10.22 -3.48
N ASP A 3 -1.85 10.98 -3.51
CA ASP A 3 -1.01 11.24 -2.32
C ASP A 3 -1.86 11.98 -1.28
N VAL A 4 -2.48 11.23 -0.37
CA VAL A 4 -3.16 11.79 0.80
C VAL A 4 -2.05 12.17 1.78
N SER A 5 -1.55 13.39 1.65
CA SER A 5 -0.60 13.96 2.60
C SER A 5 -1.36 14.57 3.78
N LEU A 6 -1.13 14.05 4.99
CA LEU A 6 -1.70 14.59 6.22
C LEU A 6 -0.98 15.88 6.59
N LYS A 7 -1.73 16.89 7.01
CA LYS A 7 -1.17 18.19 7.44
C LYS A 7 -0.50 18.15 8.80
N LEU A 8 -0.87 17.18 9.63
CA LEU A 8 -0.39 17.02 11.00
C LEU A 8 -0.01 15.55 11.22
N SER A 9 0.99 15.33 12.05
CA SER A 9 1.31 14.04 12.64
C SER A 9 0.83 13.98 14.10
N ALA A 10 0.75 12.78 14.66
CA ALA A 10 0.50 12.59 16.09
C ALA A 10 1.49 13.38 16.97
N LYS A 11 2.74 13.47 16.54
CA LYS A 11 3.80 14.25 17.21
C LYS A 11 3.51 15.75 17.16
N ASP A 12 3.10 16.28 16.00
CA ASP A 12 2.77 17.70 15.86
C ASP A 12 1.60 18.11 16.77
N ILE A 13 0.64 17.20 16.97
CA ILE A 13 -0.50 17.41 17.85
C ILE A 13 -0.07 17.37 19.32
N TYR A 14 0.77 16.41 19.70
CA TYR A 14 1.30 16.31 21.05
C TYR A 14 2.18 17.50 21.47
N GLU A 15 3.00 18.01 20.54
CA GLU A 15 3.89 19.16 20.80
C GLU A 15 3.17 20.51 20.71
N LYS A 16 1.86 20.52 20.42
CA LYS A 16 1.10 21.75 20.26
C LYS A 16 0.81 22.40 21.60
N ASP A 17 1.41 23.57 21.83
CA ASP A 17 1.02 24.45 22.94
C ASP A 17 -0.03 25.48 22.48
N PHE A 18 -1.07 25.66 23.30
CA PHE A 18 -2.15 26.60 23.05
C PHE A 18 -1.98 27.84 23.93
N GLU A 19 -2.08 29.01 23.30
CA GLU A 19 -2.02 30.28 24.03
C GLU A 19 -3.15 30.35 25.07
N LYS A 20 -2.78 30.55 26.34
CA LYS A 20 -3.74 30.64 27.44
C LYS A 20 -4.55 31.93 27.33
N THR A 21 -5.83 31.82 26.99
CA THR A 21 -6.72 32.98 26.95
C THR A 21 -7.19 33.33 28.37
N MET A 22 -6.87 34.54 28.84
CA MET A 22 -7.08 34.96 30.25
C MET A 22 -8.55 35.22 30.63
N VAL A 23 -9.49 35.25 29.67
CA VAL A 23 -10.86 35.77 29.91
C VAL A 23 -11.97 34.79 29.49
N ARG A 24 -11.79 34.04 28.39
CA ARG A 24 -12.70 32.98 27.92
C ARG A 24 -11.89 31.97 27.11
N GLY A 25 -12.03 30.69 27.39
CA GLY A 25 -11.33 29.62 26.68
C GLY A 25 -11.84 28.25 27.09
N TYR A 26 -11.48 27.22 26.32
CA TYR A 26 -11.72 25.83 26.69
C TYR A 26 -10.88 25.46 27.92
N ARG A 27 -11.39 24.51 28.72
CA ARG A 27 -10.63 24.00 29.87
C ARG A 27 -9.43 23.21 29.34
N PRO A 28 -8.19 23.51 29.76
CA PRO A 28 -7.02 22.80 29.29
C PRO A 28 -7.17 21.28 29.41
N GLN A 29 -7.71 20.79 30.52
CA GLN A 29 -7.91 19.35 30.75
C GLN A 29 -8.90 18.70 29.79
N GLU A 30 -9.95 19.41 29.37
CA GLU A 30 -10.90 18.88 28.39
C GLU A 30 -10.29 18.86 26.99
N VAL A 31 -9.47 19.86 26.67
CA VAL A 31 -8.72 19.92 25.41
C VAL A 31 -7.69 18.79 25.37
N ASP A 32 -6.89 18.62 26.43
CA ASP A 32 -5.86 17.59 26.52
C ASP A 32 -6.46 16.19 26.37
N ALA A 33 -7.54 15.89 27.10
CA ALA A 33 -8.22 14.59 27.00
C ALA A 33 -8.75 14.31 25.57
N PHE A 34 -9.27 15.34 24.88
CA PHE A 34 -9.71 15.20 23.50
C PHE A 34 -8.54 15.05 22.52
N LEU A 35 -7.42 15.73 22.78
CA LEU A 35 -6.21 15.61 21.97
C LEU A 35 -5.54 14.24 22.14
N ASP A 36 -5.62 13.62 23.31
CA ASP A 36 -5.13 12.25 23.52
C ASP A 36 -5.85 11.24 22.59
N ASP A 37 -7.18 11.35 22.48
CA ASP A 37 -7.97 10.52 21.57
C ASP A 37 -7.58 10.76 20.10
N ILE A 38 -7.41 12.03 19.70
CA ILE A 38 -6.97 12.38 18.35
C ILE A 38 -5.56 11.85 18.07
N ILE A 39 -4.65 11.95 19.03
CA ILE A 39 -3.27 11.42 18.89
C ILE A 39 -3.32 9.91 18.63
N ALA A 40 -4.14 9.17 19.38
CA ALA A 40 -4.30 7.73 19.19
C ALA A 40 -4.82 7.41 17.78
N ASP A 41 -5.81 8.15 17.28
CA ASP A 41 -6.33 7.99 15.92
C ASP A 41 -5.27 8.29 14.85
N TYR A 42 -4.47 9.34 15.02
CA TYR A 42 -3.39 9.68 14.09
C TYR A 42 -2.26 8.64 14.09
N GLN A 43 -1.94 8.05 15.25
CA GLN A 43 -0.99 6.92 15.32
C GLN A 43 -1.52 5.72 14.55
N LYS A 44 -2.78 5.35 14.77
CA LYS A 44 -3.43 4.25 14.05
C LYS A 44 -3.50 4.49 12.54
N MET A 45 -3.78 5.71 12.12
CA MET A 45 -3.75 6.09 10.70
C MET A 45 -2.34 5.95 10.11
N SER A 46 -1.30 6.33 10.86
CA SER A 46 0.10 6.16 10.43
C SER A 46 0.46 4.69 10.25
N ASP A 47 0.07 3.84 11.19
CA ASP A 47 0.30 2.39 11.12
C ASP A 47 -0.41 1.75 9.91
N LEU A 48 -1.66 2.13 9.66
CA LEU A 48 -2.42 1.67 8.48
C LEU A 48 -1.74 2.12 7.18
N ASN A 49 -1.23 3.35 7.13
CA ASN A 49 -0.52 3.83 5.95
C ASN A 49 0.79 3.04 5.72
N ASN A 50 1.52 2.72 6.79
CA ASN A 50 2.72 1.87 6.71
C ASN A 50 2.39 0.46 6.19
N GLU A 51 1.26 -0.10 6.62
CA GLU A 51 0.77 -1.39 6.13
C GLU A 51 0.42 -1.32 4.64
N VAL A 52 -0.27 -0.27 4.20
CA VAL A 52 -0.57 -0.05 2.77
C VAL A 52 0.70 0.06 1.93
N ILE A 53 1.72 0.78 2.41
CA ILE A 53 3.01 0.86 1.72
C ILE A 53 3.65 -0.52 1.59
N LYS A 54 3.72 -1.28 2.69
CA LYS A 54 4.29 -2.63 2.70
C LYS A 54 3.56 -3.56 1.73
N LEU A 55 2.23 -3.55 1.74
CA LEU A 55 1.40 -4.36 0.83
C LEU A 55 1.59 -3.93 -0.63
N SER A 56 1.72 -2.63 -0.88
CA SER A 56 1.99 -2.10 -2.23
C SER A 56 3.34 -2.57 -2.76
N GLU A 57 4.38 -2.53 -1.93
CA GLU A 57 5.71 -3.05 -2.27
C GLU A 57 5.71 -4.56 -2.54
N GLU A 58 5.03 -5.33 -1.70
CA GLU A 58 4.88 -6.78 -1.89
C GLU A 58 4.12 -7.10 -3.18
N ASN A 59 3.01 -6.39 -3.44
CA ASN A 59 2.24 -6.55 -4.67
C ASN A 59 3.10 -6.22 -5.91
N HIS A 60 3.93 -5.18 -5.83
CA HIS A 60 4.86 -4.83 -6.90
C HIS A 60 5.91 -5.93 -7.14
N LYS A 61 6.48 -6.50 -6.08
CA LYS A 61 7.44 -7.63 -6.18
C LYS A 61 6.78 -8.87 -6.81
N LEU A 62 5.60 -9.25 -6.35
CA LEU A 62 4.87 -10.40 -6.89
C LEU A 62 4.50 -10.20 -8.36
N LYS A 63 4.05 -9.01 -8.76
CA LYS A 63 3.78 -8.68 -10.16
C LYS A 63 5.02 -8.82 -11.04
N LYS A 64 6.18 -8.38 -10.54
CA LYS A 64 7.46 -8.52 -11.25
C LYS A 64 7.85 -9.99 -11.41
N GLU A 65 7.72 -10.78 -10.36
CA GLU A 65 8.03 -12.23 -10.41
C GLU A 65 7.12 -12.96 -11.40
N ILE A 66 5.82 -12.65 -11.41
CA ILE A 66 4.87 -13.19 -12.39
C ILE A 66 5.31 -12.85 -13.82
N GLU A 67 5.75 -11.62 -14.07
CA GLU A 67 6.20 -11.19 -15.39
C GLU A 67 7.49 -11.92 -15.81
N ASP A 68 8.47 -12.03 -14.91
CA ASP A 68 9.71 -12.77 -15.16
C ASP A 68 9.44 -14.25 -15.47
N LEU A 69 8.50 -14.88 -14.76
CA LEU A 69 8.06 -16.25 -15.01
C LEU A 69 7.35 -16.39 -16.36
N ARG A 70 6.48 -15.44 -16.73
CA ARG A 70 5.82 -15.41 -18.05
C ARG A 70 6.83 -15.32 -19.19
N ILE A 71 7.85 -14.48 -19.06
CA ILE A 71 8.93 -14.36 -20.03
C ILE A 71 9.70 -15.68 -20.15
N ARG A 72 10.04 -16.32 -19.02
CA ARG A 72 10.72 -17.63 -19.02
C ARG A 72 9.87 -18.70 -19.71
N VAL A 73 8.58 -18.78 -19.44
CA VAL A 73 7.68 -19.77 -20.07
C VAL A 73 7.55 -19.50 -21.58
N ALA A 74 7.48 -18.23 -21.99
CA ALA A 74 7.42 -17.86 -23.40
C ALA A 74 8.72 -18.20 -24.15
N SER A 75 9.88 -18.02 -23.52
CA SER A 75 11.19 -18.31 -24.11
C SER A 75 11.59 -19.80 -24.06
N SER A 76 10.94 -20.61 -23.22
CA SER A 76 11.21 -22.04 -23.07
C SER A 76 10.24 -22.95 -23.83
N ARG A 77 9.38 -22.43 -24.72
CA ARG A 77 8.67 -23.25 -25.71
C ARG A 77 9.62 -23.61 -26.87
N PRO A 78 10.14 -24.85 -26.97
CA PRO A 78 10.69 -25.32 -28.23
C PRO A 78 9.59 -25.33 -29.30
N GLN A 79 9.91 -24.83 -30.49
CA GLN A 79 9.06 -24.96 -31.67
C GLN A 79 9.04 -26.42 -32.14
N ASP A 80 8.31 -27.29 -31.44
CA ASP A 80 7.99 -28.63 -31.93
C ASP A 80 6.50 -28.70 -32.28
N ASN A 81 6.14 -28.13 -33.42
CA ASN A 81 4.89 -28.52 -34.09
C ASN A 81 5.03 -28.45 -35.61
N LYS A 82 5.86 -29.36 -36.16
CA LYS A 82 6.01 -29.60 -37.60
C LYS A 82 6.07 -31.10 -37.90
N SER A 83 5.19 -31.94 -37.35
CA SER A 83 5.23 -33.39 -37.67
C SER A 83 3.92 -34.19 -37.62
N PHE A 84 2.74 -33.59 -37.42
CA PHE A 84 1.49 -34.38 -37.29
C PHE A 84 0.49 -34.31 -38.46
N ALA A 85 0.84 -33.66 -39.58
CA ALA A 85 -0.08 -33.51 -40.73
C ALA A 85 0.23 -34.40 -41.95
N ASN A 86 1.18 -35.35 -41.86
CA ASN A 86 1.65 -36.10 -43.05
C ASN A 86 1.42 -37.62 -43.01
N GLN A 87 0.46 -38.11 -42.22
CA GLN A 87 0.23 -39.56 -42.05
C GLN A 87 -1.18 -40.07 -42.39
N SER A 88 -2.02 -39.27 -43.07
CA SER A 88 -3.35 -39.74 -43.53
C SER A 88 -3.45 -39.98 -45.04
N SER A 89 -2.35 -39.91 -45.77
CA SER A 89 -2.28 -40.35 -47.18
C SER A 89 -1.60 -41.72 -47.25
N ASN A 90 -2.35 -42.79 -46.92
CA ASN A 90 -2.24 -44.12 -47.54
C ASN A 90 -3.02 -45.14 -46.71
N GLN A 91 -4.20 -45.53 -47.19
CA GLN A 91 -4.58 -46.94 -47.36
C GLN A 91 -5.97 -47.04 -48.02
N ASN A 92 -5.95 -47.65 -49.21
CA ASN A 92 -6.98 -48.36 -49.97
C ASN A 92 -8.47 -48.08 -49.72
#